data_AF-A0A933VGT9-F1
#
_entry.id   AF-A0A933VGT9-F1
#
_cell.length_a   1.000
_cell.length_b   1.000
_cell.length_c   1.000
_cell.angle_alpha   90.00
_cell.angle_beta   90.00
_cell.angle_gamma   90.00
#
_symmetry.space_group_name_H-M   'P 1'
#
loop_
_entity.id
_entity.type
_entity.pdbx_description
1 polymer ?
#
loop_
_entity_poly.entity_id
_entity_poly.type
_entity_poly.pdbx_seq_one_letter_code
_entity_poly.pdbx_strand_id
1 'polypeptide(L)'
;MPRRLGEGESECLVIARIRRFKFATDDWDARQMARRLGIPLTGTIGILIVLVKEKKLTLTEAEGFFTRMLNAGFRAPIVSIKEFLGNA
;
A
#
# COMPACT_ATOMS: atom_id res chain seq x y z
N MET A 1 -18.41 9.45 13.56
CA MET A 1 -17.31 8.94 14.44
C MET A 1 -16.29 8.26 13.54
N PRO A 2 -14.98 8.48 13.69
CA PRO A 2 -14.01 7.68 12.93
C PRO A 2 -14.22 6.21 13.31
N ARG A 3 -14.30 5.34 12.30
CA ARG A 3 -14.44 3.91 12.57
C ARG A 3 -13.22 3.50 13.38
N ARG A 4 -13.46 2.80 14.48
CA ARG A 4 -12.36 2.21 15.24
C ARG A 4 -11.69 1.20 14.33
N LEU A 5 -10.36 1.16 14.35
CA LEU A 5 -9.56 0.09 13.78
C LEU A 5 -10.18 -1.26 14.16
N GLY A 6 -10.27 -2.18 13.21
CA GLY A 6 -10.62 -3.57 13.51
C GLY A 6 -9.58 -4.18 14.45
N GLU A 7 -9.97 -5.26 15.15
CA GLU A 7 -9.05 -5.98 16.04
C GLU A 7 -7.80 -6.46 15.29
N GLY A 8 -7.98 -7.10 14.13
CA GLY A 8 -6.85 -7.56 13.31
C GLY A 8 -5.96 -6.44 12.76
N GLU A 9 -6.53 -5.27 12.45
CA GLU A 9 -5.74 -4.12 12.02
C GLU A 9 -4.92 -3.54 13.19
N SER A 10 -5.52 -3.50 14.37
CA SER A 10 -4.86 -3.07 15.60
C SER A 10 -3.70 -4.00 15.95
N GLU A 11 -3.90 -5.31 15.86
CA GLU A 11 -2.85 -6.31 16.07
C GLU A 11 -1.69 -6.14 15.08
N CYS A 12 -1.98 -6.06 13.78
CA CYS A 12 -0.96 -5.85 12.75
C CYS A 12 -0.18 -4.55 12.97
N LEU A 13 -0.87 -3.47 13.37
CA LEU A 13 -0.25 -2.18 13.67
C LEU A 13 0.70 -2.27 14.88
N VAL A 14 0.28 -2.95 15.95
CA VAL A 14 1.10 -3.18 17.15
C VAL A 14 2.33 -4.01 16.81
N ILE A 15 2.17 -5.10 16.05
CA ILE A 15 3.29 -5.94 15.61
C ILE A 15 4.27 -5.12 14.76
N ALA A 16 3.76 -4.33 13.81
CA ALA A 16 4.60 -3.46 12.98
C ALA A 16 5.40 -2.47 13.84
N ARG A 17 4.77 -1.88 14.86
CA ARG A 17 5.43 -0.94 15.78
C ARG A 17 6.52 -1.58 16.63
N ILE A 18 6.24 -2.74 17.23
CA ILE A 18 7.15 -3.45 18.14
C ILE A 18 8.34 -4.01 17.35
N ARG A 19 8.08 -4.61 16.18
CA ARG A 19 9.11 -5.24 15.35
C ARG A 19 9.81 -4.26 14.40
N ARG A 20 9.40 -2.99 14.38
CA ARG A 20 9.89 -1.95 13.46
C ARG A 20 9.72 -2.36 11.99
N PHE A 21 8.63 -3.05 11.69
CA PHE A 21 8.27 -3.40 10.32
C PHE A 21 7.54 -2.25 9.63
N LYS A 22 7.50 -2.33 8.30
CA LYS A 22 6.60 -1.50 7.50
C LYS A 22 5.19 -2.09 7.58
N PHE A 23 4.21 -1.27 7.90
CA PHE A 23 2.81 -1.65 7.96
C PHE A 23 2.18 -1.57 6.56
N ALA A 24 1.65 -2.68 6.07
CA ALA A 24 0.98 -2.76 4.77
C ALA A 24 -0.53 -2.69 4.97
N THR A 25 -1.17 -1.65 4.46
CA THR A 25 -2.64 -1.51 4.47
C THR A 25 -3.12 -0.50 3.42
N ASP A 26 -4.28 -0.81 2.84
CA ASP A 26 -5.05 0.12 1.99
C ASP A 26 -6.23 0.77 2.75
N ASP A 27 -6.47 0.40 4.02
CA ASP A 27 -7.52 1.00 4.85
C ASP A 27 -7.14 2.43 5.29
N TRP A 28 -8.08 3.36 5.15
CA TRP A 28 -7.81 4.78 5.41
C TRP A 28 -7.59 5.08 6.90
N ASP A 29 -8.43 4.55 7.78
CA ASP A 29 -8.35 4.80 9.23
C ASP A 29 -7.05 4.20 9.80
N ALA A 30 -6.68 3.00 9.34
CA ALA A 30 -5.44 2.35 9.70
C ALA A 30 -4.20 3.11 9.22
N ARG A 31 -4.24 3.68 8.01
CA ARG A 31 -3.17 4.56 7.50
C ARG A 31 -3.03 5.83 8.33
N GLN A 32 -4.14 6.46 8.74
CA GLN A 32 -4.07 7.65 9.60
C GLN A 32 -3.43 7.34 10.95
N MET A 33 -3.80 6.21 11.56
CA MET A 33 -3.22 5.81 12.84
C MET A 33 -1.72 5.53 12.72
N ALA A 34 -1.30 4.75 11.72
CA ALA A 34 0.10 4.46 11.50
C ALA A 34 0.94 5.73 11.25
N ARG A 35 0.41 6.70 10.49
CA ARG A 35 1.04 8.02 10.31
C ARG A 35 1.20 8.75 11.64
N ARG A 36 0.14 8.81 12.44
CA ARG A 36 0.17 9.45 13.78
C ARG A 36 1.20 8.80 14.70
N LEU A 37 1.41 7.49 14.58
CA LEU A 37 2.36 6.73 15.38
C LEU A 37 3.79 6.68 14.79
N GLY A 38 4.03 7.31 13.64
CA GLY A 38 5.33 7.29 12.97
C GLY A 38 5.75 5.92 12.43
N ILE A 39 4.80 5.03 12.17
CA ILE A 39 5.07 3.69 11.63
C ILE A 39 5.20 3.79 10.10
N PRO A 40 6.29 3.28 9.49
CA PRO A 40 6.43 3.27 8.04
C PRO A 40 5.27 2.51 7.37
N LEU A 41 4.78 3.04 6.26
CA LEU A 41 3.58 2.54 5.58
C LEU A 41 3.85 2.09 4.15
N THR A 42 3.06 1.12 3.69
CA THR A 42 2.83 0.81 2.27
C THR A 42 1.37 0.43 2.05
N GLY A 43 0.92 0.45 0.80
CA GLY A 43 -0.35 -0.16 0.37
C GLY A 43 -0.08 -1.09 -0.82
N THR A 44 -1.13 -1.60 -1.45
CA THR A 44 -1.01 -2.52 -2.59
C THR A 44 -0.25 -1.90 -3.77
N ILE A 45 -0.44 -0.60 -4.03
CA ILE A 45 0.31 0.13 -5.06
C ILE A 45 1.82 0.10 -4.78
N GLY A 46 2.21 0.33 -3.52
CA GLY A 46 3.62 0.29 -3.13
C GLY A 46 4.23 -1.11 -3.31
N ILE A 47 3.43 -2.16 -3.09
CA ILE A 47 3.84 -3.55 -3.35
C ILE A 47 4.05 -3.78 -4.84
N LEU A 48 3.13 -3.34 -5.71
CA LEU A 48 3.31 -3.45 -7.17
C LEU A 48 4.58 -2.74 -7.66
N ILE A 49 4.86 -1.53 -7.14
CA ILE A 49 6.08 -0.78 -7.47
C ILE A 49 7.33 -1.56 -7.06
N VAL A 50 7.34 -2.17 -5.87
CA VAL A 50 8.46 -3.01 -5.40
C VAL A 50 8.66 -4.21 -6.32
N LEU A 51 7.58 -4.91 -6.70
CA LEU A 51 7.66 -6.06 -7.60
C LEU A 51 8.25 -5.70 -8.98
N VAL A 52 7.95 -4.50 -9.50
CA VAL A 52 8.58 -4.02 -10.75
C VAL A 52 10.05 -3.71 -10.54
N LYS A 53 10.41 -3.00 -9.46
CA LYS A 53 11.81 -2.68 -9.13
C LYS A 53 12.67 -3.93 -8.93
N GLU A 54 12.09 -4.98 -8.36
CA GLU A 54 12.75 -6.28 -8.15
C GLU A 54 12.69 -7.21 -9.37
N LYS A 55 12.17 -6.73 -10.51
CA LYS A 55 12.04 -7.50 -11.77
C LYS A 55 11.21 -8.78 -11.60
N LYS A 56 10.29 -8.80 -10.62
CA LYS A 56 9.30 -9.87 -10.43
C LYS A 56 8.07 -9.69 -11.31
N LEU A 57 7.80 -8.45 -11.71
CA LEU A 57 6.83 -8.06 -12.72
C LEU A 57 7.48 -7.09 -13.70
N THR A 58 7.07 -7.16 -14.96
CA THR A 58 7.30 -6.08 -15.92
C THR A 58 6.38 -4.89 -15.60
N LEU A 59 6.75 -3.70 -16.09
CA LEU A 59 5.88 -2.52 -15.97
C LEU A 59 4.50 -2.77 -16.61
N THR A 60 4.47 -3.43 -17.77
CA THR A 60 3.22 -3.76 -18.47
C THR A 60 2.32 -4.67 -17.65
N GLU A 61 2.88 -5.69 -16.99
CA GLU A 61 2.10 -6.56 -16.10
C GLU A 61 1.56 -5.79 -14.89
N ALA A 62 2.37 -4.94 -14.27
CA ALA A 62 1.95 -4.12 -13.12
C ALA A 62 0.83 -3.13 -13.49
N GLU A 63 0.93 -2.45 -14.64
CA GLU A 63 -0.15 -1.58 -15.16
C GLU A 63 -1.41 -2.39 -15.48
N GLY A 64 -1.26 -3.61 -16.00
CA GLY A 64 -2.36 -4.54 -16.23
C GLY A 64 -3.07 -4.94 -14.93
N PHE A 65 -2.33 -5.27 -13.87
CA PHE A 65 -2.90 -5.51 -12.54
C PHE A 65 -3.59 -4.27 -12.00
N PHE A 66 -2.94 -3.11 -12.07
CA PHE A 66 -3.49 -1.84 -11.59
C PHE A 66 -4.81 -1.50 -12.30
N THR A 67 -4.87 -1.64 -13.61
CA THR A 67 -6.10 -1.43 -14.41
C THR A 67 -7.22 -2.38 -13.99
N ARG A 68 -6.92 -3.67 -13.79
CA ARG A 68 -7.91 -4.64 -13.31
C ARG A 68 -8.41 -4.29 -11.90
N MET A 69 -7.55 -3.81 -11.03
CA MET A 69 -7.94 -3.35 -9.69
C MET A 69 -8.87 -2.14 -9.77
N LEU A 70 -8.54 -1.13 -10.58
CA LEU A 70 -9.39 0.05 -10.78
C LEU A 70 -10.79 -0.34 -11.30
N ASN A 71 -10.84 -1.23 -12.30
CA ASN A 71 -12.10 -1.75 -12.85
C ASN A 71 -12.91 -2.55 -11.83
N ALA A 72 -12.26 -3.15 -10.83
CA ALA A 72 -12.90 -3.82 -9.70
C ALA A 72 -13.30 -2.86 -8.57
N GLY A 73 -13.11 -1.54 -8.72
CA GLY A 73 -13.51 -0.51 -7.76
C GLY A 73 -12.41 -0.09 -6.77
N PHE A 74 -11.16 -0.52 -6.98
CA PHE A 74 -10.04 -0.02 -6.19
C PHE A 74 -9.85 1.49 -6.38
N ARG A 75 -9.61 2.22 -5.27
CA ARG A 75 -9.40 3.67 -5.30
C ARG A 75 -7.92 3.98 -5.13
N ALA A 76 -7.33 4.61 -6.14
CA ALA A 76 -5.93 5.00 -6.14
C ALA A 76 -5.78 6.52 -6.29
N PRO A 77 -4.84 7.16 -5.57
CA PRO A 77 -4.53 8.58 -5.74
C PRO A 77 -3.49 8.85 -6.85
N ILE A 78 -3.35 7.93 -7.81
CA ILE A 78 -2.35 7.96 -8.90
C ILE A 78 -3.01 7.47 -10.19
N VAL A 79 -2.48 7.84 -11.35
CA VAL A 79 -3.03 7.39 -12.64
C VAL A 79 -2.20 6.30 -13.30
N SER A 80 -0.91 6.16 -12.95
CA SER A 80 -0.03 5.14 -13.49
C SER A 80 1.05 4.71 -12.49
N ILE A 81 1.39 3.42 -12.47
CA ILE A 81 2.50 2.87 -11.69
C ILE A 81 3.85 3.49 -12.14
N LYS A 82 3.97 3.82 -13.43
CA LYS A 82 5.17 4.42 -14.03
C LYS A 82 5.65 5.68 -13.31
N GLU A 83 4.74 6.48 -12.75
CA GLU A 83 5.06 7.73 -12.03
C GLU A 83 6.09 7.54 -10.90
N PHE A 84 6.18 6.32 -10.34
CA PHE A 84 7.02 6.00 -9.17
C PHE A 84 8.31 5.22 -9.51
N LEU A 85 8.56 4.97 -10.79
CA LEU A 85 9.71 4.18 -11.23
C LEU A 85 10.93 5.01 -11.63
N GLY A 86 10.80 6.34 -11.68
CA GLY A 86 11.87 7.22 -12.14
C GLY A 86 12.16 7.05 -13.63
N ASN A 87 12.75 8.06 -14.26
CA ASN A 87 13.33 7.91 -15.59
C ASN A 87 14.60 7.06 -15.42
N ALA A 88 14.48 5.75 -15.61
CA ALA A 88 15.66 4.89 -15.80
C ALA A 88 16.31 5.21 -17.15
#